data_AF-A0A1Q5TPR1-F1
#
_entry.id   AF-A0A1Q5TPR1-F1
#
_cell.length_a   1.000
_cell.length_b   1.000
_cell.length_c   1.000
_cell.angle_alpha   90.00
_cell.angle_beta   90.00
_cell.angle_gamma   90.00
#
_symmetry.space_group_name_H-M   'P 1'
#
loop_
_entity.id
_entity.type
_entity.pdbx_description
1 polymer ?
#
loop_
_entity_poly.entity_id
_entity_poly.type
_entity_poly.pdbx_seq_one_letter_code
_entity_poly.pdbx_strand_id
1 'polypeptide(L)'
;MITKNFRLNALANTYAAAIYRDVTTRNGGDHFTMQVGKTEINVAIVDGIKGIRELVDSYALEALQQNYPAWEVIAINLMEKCVANGYLTGYGREVWQSMINDMGDSLAAKGMFQ
;
A
#
# COMPACT_ATOMS: atom_id res chain seq x y z
N MET A 1 -8.88 -7.53 2.30
CA MET A 1 -9.31 -8.49 1.26
C MET A 1 -8.68 -9.87 1.45
N ILE A 2 -9.47 -10.93 1.63
CA ILE A 2 -8.95 -12.31 1.71
C ILE A 2 -9.17 -13.02 0.36
N THR A 3 -8.19 -12.91 -0.54
CA THR A 3 -8.15 -13.78 -1.74
C THR A 3 -7.91 -15.23 -1.31
N LYS A 4 -8.46 -16.21 -2.07
CA LYS A 4 -8.15 -17.64 -1.87
C LYS A 4 -6.83 -18.04 -2.53
N ASN A 5 -6.18 -17.13 -3.26
CA ASN A 5 -4.91 -17.36 -3.92
C ASN A 5 -3.75 -17.24 -2.92
N PHE A 6 -3.23 -18.39 -2.49
CA PHE A 6 -2.15 -18.46 -1.49
C PHE A 6 -0.88 -17.70 -1.92
N ARG A 7 -0.52 -17.75 -3.21
CA ARG A 7 0.67 -17.04 -3.73
C ARG A 7 0.48 -15.54 -3.62
N LEU A 8 -0.68 -15.03 -4.05
CA LEU A 8 -0.97 -13.60 -3.94
C LEU A 8 -0.99 -13.14 -2.49
N ASN A 9 -1.57 -13.92 -1.58
CA ASN A 9 -1.55 -13.61 -0.15
C ASN A 9 -0.13 -13.53 0.43
N ALA A 10 0.74 -14.46 0.07
CA ALA A 10 2.14 -14.45 0.52
C ALA A 10 2.91 -13.24 -0.02
N LEU A 11 2.71 -12.91 -1.29
CA LEU A 11 3.31 -11.74 -1.93
C LEU A 11 2.84 -10.42 -1.30
N ALA A 12 1.54 -10.26 -1.06
CA ALA A 12 0.98 -9.09 -0.42
C ALA A 12 1.46 -8.93 1.04
N ASN A 13 1.60 -10.03 1.79
CA ASN A 13 2.22 -10.01 3.13
C ASN A 13 3.69 -9.56 3.06
N THR A 14 4.43 -10.05 2.07
CA THR A 14 5.84 -9.71 1.89
C THR A 14 6.00 -8.24 1.52
N TYR A 15 5.15 -7.73 0.64
CA TYR A 15 5.12 -6.33 0.26
C TYR A 15 4.76 -5.42 1.43
N ALA A 16 3.73 -5.77 2.22
CA ALA A 16 3.37 -5.02 3.42
C ALA A 16 4.51 -4.96 4.45
N ALA A 17 5.20 -6.07 4.68
CA ALA A 17 6.36 -6.10 5.58
C ALA A 17 7.52 -5.24 5.05
N ALA A 18 7.77 -5.27 3.73
CA ALA A 18 8.80 -4.47 3.09
C ALA A 18 8.51 -2.96 3.16
N ILE A 19 7.25 -2.57 2.94
CA ILE A 19 6.78 -1.18 3.13
C ILE A 19 6.97 -0.76 4.58
N TYR A 20 6.45 -1.53 5.54
CA TYR A 20 6.49 -1.17 6.95
C TYR A 20 7.93 -0.91 7.43
N ARG A 21 8.85 -1.83 7.12
CA ARG A 21 10.27 -1.66 7.46
C ARG A 21 10.87 -0.42 6.79
N ASP A 22 10.59 -0.21 5.52
CA ASP A 22 11.15 0.92 4.78
C ASP A 22 10.64 2.28 5.29
N VAL A 23 9.34 2.39 5.54
CA VAL A 23 8.69 3.59 6.09
C VAL A 23 9.24 3.91 7.48
N THR A 24 9.25 2.94 8.37
CA THR A 24 9.75 3.13 9.75
C THR A 24 11.24 3.49 9.77
N THR A 25 12.04 2.91 8.88
CA THR A 25 13.47 3.25 8.75
C THR A 25 13.68 4.69 8.29
N ARG A 26 12.88 5.17 7.33
CA ARG A 26 13.02 6.52 6.77
C ARG A 26 12.50 7.61 7.70
N ASN A 27 11.40 7.33 8.38
CA ASN A 27 10.66 8.34 9.14
C ASN A 27 11.01 8.30 10.64
N GLY A 28 11.77 7.30 11.09
CA GLY A 28 12.18 7.15 12.49
C GLY A 28 11.03 6.76 13.42
N GLY A 29 9.95 6.18 12.89
CA GLY A 29 8.80 5.73 13.68
C GLY A 29 7.65 5.18 12.85
N ASP A 30 6.59 4.76 13.55
CA ASP A 30 5.39 4.14 12.98
C ASP A 30 4.44 5.16 12.34
N HIS A 31 4.92 5.86 11.34
CA HIS A 31 4.11 6.84 10.63
C HIS A 31 4.62 7.12 9.21
N PHE A 32 3.74 7.65 8.37
CA PHE A 32 4.08 8.20 7.06
C PHE A 32 3.33 9.51 6.81
N THR A 33 3.84 10.32 5.88
CA THR A 33 3.17 11.54 5.46
C THR A 33 2.31 11.30 4.22
N MET A 34 1.22 12.04 4.12
CA MET A 34 0.29 11.99 3.01
C MET A 34 -0.23 13.39 2.72
N GLN A 35 -0.41 13.71 1.44
CA GLN A 35 -1.06 14.94 1.03
C GLN A 35 -2.57 14.72 0.95
N VAL A 36 -3.36 15.59 1.59
CA VAL A 36 -4.81 15.65 1.46
C VAL A 36 -5.18 17.05 0.99
N GLY A 37 -5.53 17.18 -0.29
CA GLY A 37 -5.72 18.48 -0.93
C GLY A 37 -4.41 19.29 -0.91
N LYS A 38 -4.38 20.38 -0.14
CA LYS A 38 -3.18 21.23 0.04
C LYS A 38 -2.46 21.00 1.37
N THR A 39 -2.94 20.06 2.17
CA THR A 39 -2.49 19.85 3.54
C THR A 39 -1.67 18.57 3.62
N GLU A 40 -0.44 18.67 4.10
CA GLU A 40 0.32 17.49 4.50
C GLU A 40 -0.15 17.02 5.88
N ILE A 41 -0.52 15.75 5.99
CA ILE A 41 -0.87 15.13 7.26
C ILE A 41 0.11 14.01 7.60
N ASN A 42 0.33 13.83 8.90
CA ASN A 42 1.07 12.70 9.44
C ASN A 42 0.08 11.59 9.80
N VAL A 43 0.25 10.42 9.19
CA VAL A 43 -0.60 9.24 9.37
C VAL A 43 0.14 8.23 10.23
N ALA A 44 -0.38 7.98 11.43
CA ALA A 44 0.12 6.92 12.30
C ALA A 44 -0.20 5.54 11.72
N ILE A 45 0.78 4.63 11.75
CA ILE A 45 0.60 3.22 11.39
C ILE A 45 0.15 2.48 12.64
N VAL A 46 -1.11 2.06 12.66
CA VAL A 46 -1.67 1.20 13.71
C VAL A 46 -1.49 -0.27 13.33
N ASP A 47 -1.24 -1.15 14.30
CA ASP A 47 -1.03 -2.59 14.11
C ASP A 47 0.16 -2.98 13.20
N GLY A 48 1.11 -2.06 12.98
CA GLY A 48 2.36 -2.31 12.26
C GLY A 48 2.15 -2.90 10.85
N ILE A 49 2.79 -4.04 10.57
CA ILE A 49 2.68 -4.73 9.26
C ILE A 49 1.22 -5.04 8.91
N LYS A 50 0.38 -5.37 9.89
CA LYS A 50 -1.03 -5.70 9.63
C LYS A 50 -1.80 -4.48 9.13
N GLY A 51 -1.59 -3.31 9.73
CA GLY A 51 -2.20 -2.07 9.24
C GLY A 51 -1.75 -1.74 7.81
N ILE A 52 -0.46 -1.89 7.51
CA ILE A 52 0.04 -1.73 6.14
C ILE A 52 -0.59 -2.76 5.19
N ARG A 53 -0.80 -4.00 5.64
CA ARG A 53 -1.45 -5.04 4.83
C ARG A 53 -2.89 -4.68 4.50
N GLU A 54 -3.62 -4.07 5.43
CA GLU A 54 -4.98 -3.57 5.18
C GLU A 54 -4.97 -2.45 4.13
N LEU A 55 -3.99 -1.54 4.15
CA LEU A 55 -3.84 -0.53 3.10
C LEU A 55 -3.52 -1.13 1.73
N VAL A 56 -2.63 -2.12 1.66
CA VAL A 56 -2.31 -2.86 0.41
C VAL A 56 -3.57 -3.55 -0.13
N ASP A 57 -4.35 -4.17 0.75
CA ASP A 57 -5.59 -4.83 0.35
C ASP A 57 -6.59 -3.82 -0.25
N SER A 58 -6.82 -2.67 0.40
CA SER A 58 -7.83 -1.71 -0.03
C SER A 58 -7.42 -0.84 -1.22
N TYR A 59 -6.16 -0.40 -1.28
CA TYR A 59 -5.71 0.57 -2.29
C TYR A 59 -4.94 -0.03 -3.46
N ALA A 60 -4.47 -1.28 -3.36
CA ALA A 60 -3.92 -2.00 -4.52
C ALA A 60 -4.82 -3.15 -4.96
N LEU A 61 -5.14 -4.09 -4.06
CA LEU A 61 -5.77 -5.34 -4.48
C LEU A 61 -7.25 -5.19 -4.82
N GLU A 62 -8.03 -4.50 -3.97
CA GLU A 62 -9.45 -4.22 -4.23
C GLU A 62 -9.62 -3.36 -5.48
N ALA A 63 -8.74 -2.38 -5.69
CA ALA A 63 -8.72 -1.57 -6.91
C ALA A 63 -8.50 -2.44 -8.16
N LEU A 64 -7.52 -3.36 -8.14
CA LEU A 64 -7.31 -4.29 -9.26
C LEU A 64 -8.52 -5.21 -9.45
N GLN A 65 -9.07 -5.74 -8.36
CA GLN A 65 -10.22 -6.65 -8.37
C GLN A 65 -11.46 -6.02 -9.02
N GLN A 66 -11.74 -4.76 -8.72
CA GLN A 66 -12.90 -4.04 -9.26
C GLN A 66 -12.75 -3.71 -10.74
N ASN A 67 -11.52 -3.50 -11.22
CA ASN A 67 -11.26 -2.98 -12.56
C ASN A 67 -10.86 -4.06 -13.58
N TYR A 68 -10.42 -5.23 -13.15
CA TYR A 68 -9.88 -6.25 -14.06
C TYR A 68 -10.43 -7.66 -13.79
N PRO A 69 -11.03 -8.35 -14.79
CA PRO A 69 -11.47 -9.73 -14.62
C PRO A 69 -10.35 -10.71 -14.23
N ALA A 70 -9.13 -10.48 -14.73
CA ALA A 70 -7.95 -11.30 -14.44
C ALA A 70 -7.04 -10.70 -13.34
N TRP A 71 -7.63 -9.96 -12.41
CA TRP A 71 -6.89 -9.15 -11.43
C TRP A 71 -5.88 -9.94 -10.60
N GLU A 72 -6.14 -11.20 -10.23
CA GLU A 72 -5.19 -11.96 -9.39
C GLU A 72 -3.86 -12.19 -10.10
N VAL A 73 -3.89 -12.46 -11.41
CA VAL A 73 -2.68 -12.64 -12.23
C VAL A 73 -1.92 -11.32 -12.34
N ILE A 74 -2.65 -10.22 -12.55
CA ILE A 74 -2.08 -8.88 -12.62
C ILE A 74 -1.44 -8.49 -11.28
N ALA A 75 -2.13 -8.75 -10.18
CA ALA A 75 -1.68 -8.47 -8.83
C ALA A 75 -0.44 -9.29 -8.47
N ILE A 76 -0.37 -10.57 -8.83
CA ILE A 76 0.83 -11.39 -8.64
C ILE A 76 2.02 -10.75 -9.39
N ASN A 77 1.85 -10.44 -10.67
CA ASN A 77 2.92 -9.83 -11.48
C ASN A 77 3.36 -8.46 -10.96
N LEU A 78 2.43 -7.67 -10.41
CA LEU A 78 2.71 -6.40 -9.75
C LEU A 78 3.55 -6.63 -8.49
N MET A 79 3.07 -7.48 -7.57
CA MET A 79 3.70 -7.70 -6.26
C MET A 79 5.10 -8.33 -6.37
N GLU A 80 5.34 -9.19 -7.36
CA GLU A 80 6.66 -9.75 -7.63
C GLU A 80 7.71 -8.71 -8.01
N LYS A 81 7.29 -7.62 -8.65
CA LYS A 81 8.19 -6.51 -8.99
C LYS A 81 8.40 -5.56 -7.83
N CYS A 82 7.53 -5.58 -6.82
CA CYS A 82 7.56 -4.64 -5.71
C CYS A 82 8.59 -4.99 -4.64
N VAL A 83 9.00 -6.26 -4.53
CA VAL A 83 9.95 -6.73 -3.51
C VAL A 83 11.04 -7.57 -4.15
N ALA A 84 12.29 -7.24 -3.83
CA ALA A 84 13.46 -8.07 -4.15
C ALA A 84 14.23 -8.38 -2.86
N ASN A 85 14.53 -9.65 -2.62
CA ASN A 85 15.25 -10.13 -1.42
C ASN A 85 14.63 -9.64 -0.10
N GLY A 86 13.31 -9.52 -0.06
CA GLY A 86 12.57 -9.00 1.09
C GLY A 86 12.63 -7.48 1.27
N TYR A 87 13.28 -6.73 0.37
CA TYR A 87 13.34 -5.27 0.37
C TYR A 87 12.46 -4.65 -0.72
N LEU A 88 11.91 -3.48 -0.41
CA LEU A 88 11.11 -2.71 -1.34
C LEU A 88 12.00 -2.28 -2.53
N THR A 89 11.56 -2.59 -3.75
CA THR A 89 12.24 -2.10 -4.96
C THR A 89 11.89 -0.62 -5.19
N GLY A 90 12.58 0.04 -6.13
CA GLY A 90 12.20 1.37 -6.58
C GLY A 90 10.76 1.40 -7.11
N TYR A 91 10.40 0.41 -7.92
CA TYR A 91 9.03 0.26 -8.42
C TYR A 91 8.02 -0.01 -7.30
N GLY A 92 8.36 -0.86 -6.32
CA GLY A 92 7.50 -1.08 -5.15
C GLY A 92 7.27 0.19 -4.34
N ARG A 93 8.24 1.09 -4.27
CA ARG A 93 8.05 2.41 -3.65
C ARG A 93 7.10 3.30 -4.44
N GLU A 94 7.21 3.30 -5.76
CA GLU A 94 6.30 4.07 -6.62
C GLU A 94 4.86 3.59 -6.46
N VAL A 95 4.65 2.27 -6.39
CA VAL A 95 3.33 1.68 -6.11
C VAL A 95 2.83 2.09 -4.72
N TRP A 96 3.68 2.06 -3.70
CA TRP A 96 3.33 2.56 -2.36
C TRP A 96 2.94 4.04 -2.37
N GLN A 97 3.71 4.88 -3.06
CA GLN A 97 3.40 6.30 -3.19
C GLN A 97 2.08 6.54 -3.93
N SER A 98 1.79 5.77 -4.99
CA SER A 98 0.51 5.84 -5.69
C SER A 98 -0.65 5.53 -4.76
N MET A 99 -0.55 4.50 -3.92
CA MET A 99 -1.60 4.18 -2.94
C MET A 99 -1.78 5.32 -1.93
N ILE A 100 -0.70 5.95 -1.45
CA ILE A 100 -0.79 7.12 -0.57
C ILE A 100 -1.53 8.28 -1.25
N ASN A 101 -1.26 8.52 -2.53
CA ASN A 101 -1.93 9.59 -3.27
C ASN A 101 -3.43 9.28 -3.42
N ASP A 102 -3.79 8.05 -3.78
CA ASP A 102 -5.20 7.62 -3.89
C ASP A 102 -5.94 7.71 -2.54
N MET A 103 -5.26 7.38 -1.44
CA MET A 103 -5.75 7.61 -0.08
C MET A 103 -6.03 9.10 0.15
N GLY A 104 -5.05 9.96 -0.14
CA GLY A 104 -5.14 11.40 0.02
C GLY A 104 -6.30 12.02 -0.74
N ASP A 105 -6.44 11.66 -2.01
CA ASP A 105 -7.51 12.10 -2.90
C ASP A 105 -8.89 11.64 -2.39
N SER A 106 -8.98 10.40 -1.89
CA SER A 106 -10.21 9.86 -1.31
C SER A 106 -10.67 10.64 -0.08
N LEU A 107 -9.74 11.13 0.75
CA LEU A 107 -10.07 11.95 1.92
C LEU A 107 -10.43 13.39 1.53
N ALA A 108 -9.72 13.97 0.57
CA ALA A 108 -10.01 15.31 0.06
C ALA A 108 -11.41 15.37 -0.59
N ALA A 109 -11.76 14.34 -1.37
CA ALA A 109 -13.09 14.20 -1.98
C ALA A 109 -14.22 14.11 -0.94
N LYS A 110 -13.92 13.67 0.28
CA LYS A 110 -14.86 13.63 1.42
C LYS A 110 -14.90 14.93 2.23
N GLY A 111 -14.21 15.98 1.79
CA GLY A 111 -14.21 17.27 2.45
C GLY A 111 -13.27 17.39 3.65
N MET A 112 -12.37 16.43 3.85
CA MET A 112 -11.41 16.51 4.95
C MET A 112 -10.23 17.41 4.59
N PHE A 113 -9.80 18.24 5.55
CA PHE A 113 -8.63 19.12 5.44
C PHE A 113 -8.68 20.12 4.26
N GLN A 114 -9.88 20.59 3.92
CA GLN A 114 -10.14 21.70 2.97
C GLN A 114 -9.82 23.07 3.56
#